data_AF-A0A9X7THX8-F1
#
_entry.id   AF-A0A9X7THX8-F1
#
_cell.length_a   1.000
_cell.length_b   1.000
_cell.length_c   1.000
_cell.angle_alpha   90.00
_cell.angle_beta   90.00
_cell.angle_gamma   90.00
#
_symmetry.space_group_name_H-M   'P 1'
#
loop_
_entity.id
_entity.type
_entity.pdbx_description
1 polymer ?
#
loop_
_entity_poly.entity_id
_entity_poly.type
_entity_poly.pdbx_seq_one_letter_code
_entity_poly.pdbx_strand_id
1 'polypeptide(L)'
;MEDCKELLYHDPLKLQDNIDCFLSEDHYYRGKLALSYYRDSQRVGDYVIFPMKFSRNFFVMGIDDTTGKIFVRLINGDPSIILEKGIREDKKIQRLKNFMGFTHHKWEITNLRKGQIVRIQGDFAMRVIKTFSSLDKLLNYLSFFPGIGANDIRSTLWEEFIRKYLQEDEELGKIERLLNVLDEIRRIRRISYMIGIKEREIAKVEEEVKQKLRDILGVKRIPERNRIYFMKISKMRDKFKEFIINKEEKLKIYYGHYTSPHLVQVIGILVGNQIIILREQEVVVTHKEHGISTFNISVPSIVEFGTLDNFSNITTPDFIDIIFI
;
A
#
# COMPACT_ATOMS: atom_id res chain seq x y z
N MET A 1 -2.14 -32.86 24.45
CA MET A 1 -2.42 -32.29 23.11
C MET A 1 -1.29 -32.72 22.21
N GLU A 2 -1.58 -33.44 21.13
CA GLU A 2 -0.59 -33.66 20.07
C GLU A 2 -0.19 -32.29 19.50
N ASP A 3 1.10 -32.10 19.22
CA ASP A 3 1.59 -30.87 18.61
C ASP A 3 1.07 -30.80 17.17
N CYS A 4 0.26 -29.79 16.86
CA CYS A 4 -0.31 -29.60 15.52
C CYS A 4 0.77 -29.48 14.44
N LYS A 5 1.96 -29.00 14.80
CA LYS A 5 3.14 -28.98 13.93
C LYS A 5 3.66 -30.38 13.64
N GLU A 6 3.74 -31.24 14.64
CA GLU A 6 4.11 -32.65 14.46
C GLU A 6 3.12 -33.37 13.56
N LEU A 7 1.82 -33.16 13.79
CA LEU A 7 0.77 -33.71 12.94
C LEU A 7 0.90 -33.23 11.48
N LEU A 8 1.11 -31.93 11.25
CA LEU A 8 1.24 -31.38 9.90
C LEU A 8 2.46 -31.91 9.13
N TYR A 9 3.56 -32.24 9.81
CA TYR A 9 4.80 -32.62 9.14
C TYR A 9 5.08 -34.11 9.13
N HIS A 10 4.48 -34.88 10.04
CA HIS A 10 4.78 -36.30 10.21
C HIS A 10 3.56 -37.21 10.07
N ASP A 11 2.35 -36.73 10.38
CA ASP A 11 1.12 -37.53 10.25
C ASP A 11 -0.11 -36.70 9.82
N PRO A 12 -0.12 -36.11 8.61
CA PRO A 12 -1.11 -35.10 8.24
C PRO A 12 -2.52 -35.68 8.09
N LEU A 13 -2.65 -36.99 7.87
CA LEU A 13 -3.96 -37.63 7.74
C LEU A 13 -4.75 -37.63 9.05
N LYS A 14 -4.08 -37.63 10.22
CA LYS A 14 -4.74 -37.45 11.51
C LYS A 14 -5.39 -36.08 11.66
N LEU A 15 -4.98 -35.08 10.89
CA LEU A 15 -5.60 -33.76 10.94
C LEU A 15 -7.05 -33.76 10.45
N GLN A 16 -7.51 -34.80 9.74
CA GLN A 16 -8.89 -34.87 9.24
C GLN A 16 -9.95 -34.81 10.36
N ASP A 17 -9.59 -35.24 11.57
CA ASP A 17 -10.50 -35.31 12.72
C ASP A 17 -10.10 -34.34 13.85
N ASN A 18 -9.08 -33.49 13.64
CA ASN A 18 -8.53 -32.60 14.66
C ASN A 18 -8.78 -31.12 14.31
N ILE A 19 -10.04 -30.66 14.46
CA ILE A 19 -10.42 -29.26 14.19
C ILE A 19 -9.63 -28.25 15.03
N ASP A 20 -9.29 -28.59 16.27
CA ASP A 20 -8.59 -27.70 17.20
C ASP A 20 -7.19 -27.31 16.72
N CYS A 21 -6.60 -28.12 15.83
CA CYS A 21 -5.32 -27.83 15.22
C CYS A 21 -5.38 -26.78 14.11
N PHE A 22 -6.56 -26.40 13.63
CA PHE A 22 -6.72 -25.37 12.62
C PHE A 22 -7.08 -24.03 13.27
N LEU A 23 -6.64 -22.95 12.64
CA LEU A 23 -6.90 -21.58 13.09
C LEU A 23 -8.39 -21.28 13.29
N SER A 24 -9.22 -21.80 12.39
CA SER A 24 -10.65 -21.54 12.30
C SER A 24 -11.36 -22.73 11.62
N GLU A 25 -12.69 -22.71 11.65
CA GLU A 25 -13.50 -23.72 11.00
C GLU A 25 -13.34 -23.72 9.45
N ASP A 26 -13.15 -22.56 8.81
CA ASP A 26 -12.89 -22.51 7.37
C ASP A 26 -11.53 -23.12 7.00
N HIS A 27 -10.50 -22.86 7.83
CA HIS A 27 -9.19 -23.49 7.65
C HIS A 27 -9.26 -25.00 7.84
N TYR A 28 -10.08 -25.50 8.76
CA TYR A 28 -10.32 -26.93 8.94
C TYR A 28 -10.95 -27.58 7.70
N TYR A 29 -12.05 -27.03 7.16
CA TYR A 29 -12.69 -27.61 5.97
C TYR A 29 -11.80 -27.50 4.72
N ARG A 30 -11.11 -26.37 4.53
CA ARG A 30 -10.07 -26.24 3.49
C ARG A 30 -8.96 -27.26 3.69
N GLY A 31 -8.60 -27.53 4.94
CA GLY A 31 -7.65 -28.56 5.34
C GLY A 31 -8.07 -29.95 4.92
N LYS A 32 -9.32 -30.35 5.20
CA LYS A 32 -9.86 -31.65 4.76
C LYS A 32 -9.81 -31.80 3.24
N LEU A 33 -10.16 -30.75 2.50
CA LEU A 33 -10.06 -30.75 1.04
C LEU A 33 -8.60 -30.92 0.58
N ALA A 34 -7.66 -30.16 1.15
CA ALA A 34 -6.25 -30.28 0.84
C ALA A 34 -5.69 -31.69 1.12
N LEU A 35 -6.07 -32.30 2.25
CA LEU A 35 -5.65 -33.66 2.63
C LEU A 35 -6.15 -34.74 1.66
N SER A 36 -7.22 -34.51 0.90
CA SER A 36 -7.63 -35.42 -0.18
C SER A 36 -6.57 -35.55 -1.28
N TYR A 37 -5.66 -34.57 -1.40
CA TYR A 37 -4.51 -34.54 -2.32
C TYR A 37 -3.19 -34.94 -1.64
N TYR A 38 -3.22 -35.48 -0.42
CA TYR A 38 -2.01 -35.78 0.38
C TYR A 38 -0.96 -36.64 -0.36
N ARG A 39 -1.38 -37.58 -1.22
CA ARG A 39 -0.46 -38.45 -1.97
C ARG A 39 0.55 -37.70 -2.84
N ASP A 40 0.16 -36.52 -3.34
CA ASP A 40 0.98 -35.69 -4.21
C ASP A 40 1.59 -34.50 -3.44
N SER A 41 1.41 -34.45 -2.12
CA SER A 41 1.88 -33.35 -1.29
C SER A 41 3.39 -33.34 -1.13
N GLN A 42 3.96 -32.14 -0.99
CA GLN A 42 5.40 -31.96 -0.80
C GLN A 42 5.66 -30.86 0.22
N ARG A 43 6.65 -31.10 1.09
CA ARG A 43 7.15 -30.09 2.01
C ARG A 43 8.13 -29.17 1.28
N VAL A 44 7.95 -27.86 1.46
CA VAL A 44 8.84 -26.80 0.95
C VAL A 44 9.09 -25.83 2.09
N GLY A 45 10.28 -25.92 2.71
CA GLY A 45 10.59 -25.22 3.96
C GLY A 45 9.60 -25.56 5.09
N ASP A 46 8.93 -24.54 5.63
CA ASP A 46 7.95 -24.65 6.72
C ASP A 46 6.52 -24.90 6.23
N TYR A 47 6.35 -25.12 4.92
CA TYR A 47 5.04 -25.31 4.29
C TYR A 47 4.87 -26.69 3.71
N VAL A 48 3.62 -27.14 3.65
CA VAL A 48 3.21 -28.32 2.90
C VAL A 48 2.30 -27.89 1.76
N ILE A 49 2.71 -28.21 0.54
CA ILE A 49 1.97 -27.91 -0.69
C ILE A 49 1.17 -29.16 -1.06
N PHE A 50 -0.10 -28.97 -1.43
CA PHE A 50 -1.01 -30.00 -1.91
C PHE A 50 -1.48 -29.65 -3.33
N PRO A 51 -0.79 -30.15 -4.38
CA PRO A 51 -1.16 -29.88 -5.76
C PRO A 51 -2.52 -30.49 -6.11
N MET A 52 -3.40 -29.72 -6.74
CA MET A 52 -4.67 -30.25 -7.24
C MET A 52 -4.47 -30.84 -8.65
N LYS A 53 -4.96 -32.08 -8.86
CA LYS A 53 -4.91 -32.71 -10.18
C LYS A 53 -5.74 -31.92 -11.19
N PHE A 54 -5.17 -31.69 -12.38
CA PHE A 54 -5.81 -30.99 -13.50
C PHE A 54 -6.23 -29.54 -13.23
N SER A 55 -5.68 -28.91 -12.18
CA SER A 55 -5.92 -27.51 -11.87
C SER A 55 -4.59 -26.78 -11.75
N ARG A 56 -4.61 -25.48 -12.07
CA ARG A 56 -3.51 -24.57 -11.73
C ARG A 56 -3.64 -24.08 -10.30
N ASN A 57 -4.32 -24.81 -9.42
CA ASN A 57 -4.47 -24.40 -8.03
C ASN A 57 -3.82 -25.43 -7.13
N PHE A 58 -3.36 -24.98 -5.97
CA PHE A 58 -2.81 -25.85 -4.95
C PHE A 58 -3.12 -25.29 -3.57
N PHE A 59 -3.26 -26.17 -2.59
CA PHE A 59 -3.34 -25.72 -1.20
C PHE A 59 -1.95 -25.59 -0.61
N VAL A 60 -1.80 -24.64 0.29
CA VAL A 60 -0.63 -24.47 1.14
C VAL A 60 -1.09 -24.55 2.58
N MET A 61 -0.50 -25.46 3.35
CA MET A 61 -0.61 -25.48 4.80
C MET A 61 0.69 -24.99 5.43
N GLY A 62 0.56 -24.28 6.55
CA GLY A 62 1.68 -23.91 7.40
C GLY A 62 1.20 -23.65 8.82
N ILE A 63 2.17 -23.48 9.72
CA ILE A 63 1.88 -23.09 11.10
C ILE A 63 1.80 -21.56 11.18
N ASP A 64 0.76 -21.06 11.83
CA ASP A 64 0.65 -19.67 12.23
C ASP A 64 1.47 -19.46 13.51
N ASP A 65 2.42 -18.54 13.41
CA ASP A 65 3.46 -18.35 14.42
C ASP A 65 2.92 -17.70 15.71
N THR A 66 1.73 -17.11 15.65
CA THR A 66 1.11 -16.44 16.81
C THR A 66 0.28 -17.41 17.64
N THR A 67 -0.38 -18.37 16.98
CA THR A 67 -1.30 -19.31 17.62
C THR A 67 -0.76 -20.74 17.74
N GLY A 68 0.26 -21.10 16.94
CA GLY A 68 0.74 -22.47 16.78
C GLY A 68 -0.20 -23.36 15.97
N LYS A 69 -1.30 -22.81 15.43
CA LYS A 69 -2.32 -23.54 14.68
C LYS A 69 -2.03 -23.56 13.18
N ILE A 70 -2.67 -24.46 12.47
CA ILE A 70 -2.54 -24.64 11.04
C ILE A 70 -3.41 -23.62 10.31
N PHE A 71 -2.79 -22.85 9.42
CA PHE A 71 -3.49 -22.10 8.38
C PHE A 71 -3.48 -22.89 7.08
N VAL A 72 -4.54 -22.73 6.30
CA VAL A 72 -4.73 -23.36 4.98
C VAL A 72 -5.15 -22.32 3.97
N ARG A 73 -4.39 -22.18 2.89
CA ARG A 73 -4.70 -21.24 1.80
C ARG A 73 -4.77 -21.96 0.46
N LEU A 74 -5.76 -21.61 -0.35
CA LEU A 74 -5.81 -21.97 -1.75
C LEU A 74 -5.04 -20.93 -2.56
N ILE A 75 -4.06 -21.38 -3.35
CA ILE A 75 -3.27 -20.54 -4.22
C ILE A 75 -3.62 -20.86 -5.67
N ASN A 76 -3.88 -19.82 -6.44
CA ASN A 76 -3.99 -19.90 -7.90
C ASN A 76 -2.58 -19.76 -8.49
N GLY A 77 -2.00 -20.82 -9.02
CA GLY A 77 -0.67 -20.82 -9.61
C GLY A 77 -0.23 -22.23 -9.97
N ASP A 78 0.58 -22.38 -11.01
CA ASP A 78 1.08 -23.71 -11.38
C ASP A 78 2.10 -24.22 -10.33
N PRO A 79 1.78 -25.25 -9.52
CA PRO A 79 2.67 -25.75 -8.49
C PRO A 79 3.97 -26.34 -9.07
N SER A 80 3.97 -26.73 -10.36
CA SER A 80 5.19 -27.25 -11.01
C SER A 80 6.32 -26.22 -11.05
N ILE A 81 6.00 -24.92 -11.04
CA ILE A 81 6.99 -23.83 -10.97
C ILE A 81 7.74 -23.85 -9.63
N ILE A 82 7.10 -24.32 -8.56
CA ILE A 82 7.72 -24.45 -7.24
C ILE A 82 8.41 -25.82 -7.10
N LEU A 83 7.77 -26.87 -7.61
CA LEU A 83 8.17 -28.26 -7.41
C LEU A 83 9.13 -28.80 -8.49
N GLU A 84 9.56 -27.95 -9.43
CA GLU A 84 10.49 -28.31 -10.51
C GLU A 84 11.76 -28.98 -9.96
N LYS A 85 12.12 -30.12 -10.55
CA LYS A 85 13.32 -30.88 -10.17
C LYS A 85 14.57 -30.07 -10.54
N GLY A 86 15.59 -30.12 -9.67
CA GLY A 86 16.87 -29.42 -9.89
C GLY A 86 16.90 -27.96 -9.42
N ILE A 87 15.77 -27.40 -8.96
CA ILE A 87 15.76 -26.10 -8.30
C ILE A 87 16.22 -26.25 -6.85
N ARG A 88 17.13 -25.36 -6.43
CA ARG A 88 17.58 -25.27 -5.04
C ARG A 88 16.41 -24.91 -4.10
N GLU A 89 16.40 -25.50 -2.91
CA GLU A 89 15.31 -25.36 -1.94
C GLU A 89 15.01 -23.89 -1.57
N ASP A 90 16.04 -23.05 -1.41
CA ASP A 90 15.88 -21.62 -1.12
C ASP A 90 15.10 -20.88 -2.22
N LYS A 91 15.30 -21.26 -3.49
CA LYS A 91 14.53 -20.69 -4.60
C LYS A 91 13.09 -21.20 -4.61
N LYS A 92 12.84 -22.45 -4.22
CA LYS A 92 11.48 -22.98 -4.10
C LYS A 92 10.69 -22.24 -3.03
N ILE A 93 11.29 -22.05 -1.85
CA ILE A 93 10.72 -21.28 -0.75
C ILE A 93 10.40 -19.86 -1.22
N GLN A 94 11.35 -19.17 -1.88
CA GLN A 94 11.10 -17.82 -2.37
C GLN A 94 9.97 -17.75 -3.40
N ARG A 95 9.91 -18.71 -4.34
CA ARG A 95 8.81 -18.80 -5.31
C ARG A 95 7.47 -19.00 -4.61
N LEU A 96 7.39 -19.92 -3.65
CA LEU A 96 6.18 -20.16 -2.86
C LEU A 96 5.72 -18.90 -2.11
N LYS A 97 6.62 -18.18 -1.44
CA LYS A 97 6.29 -16.91 -0.77
C LYS A 97 5.70 -15.90 -1.75
N ASN A 98 6.31 -15.76 -2.94
CA ASN A 98 5.81 -14.85 -3.96
C ASN A 98 4.41 -15.25 -4.46
N PHE A 99 4.15 -16.55 -4.63
CA PHE A 99 2.81 -17.09 -4.94
C PHE A 99 1.79 -16.77 -3.84
N MET A 100 2.23 -16.81 -2.58
CA MET A 100 1.43 -16.40 -1.42
C MET A 100 1.36 -14.88 -1.23
N GLY A 101 1.97 -14.07 -2.11
CA GLY A 101 1.86 -12.60 -2.06
C GLY A 101 2.80 -11.90 -1.06
N PHE A 102 3.86 -12.57 -0.61
CA PHE A 102 4.89 -11.93 0.22
C PHE A 102 6.31 -12.35 -0.17
N THR A 103 7.31 -11.72 0.45
CA THR A 103 8.73 -12.00 0.16
C THR A 103 9.49 -12.46 1.39
N HIS A 104 9.10 -11.98 2.58
CA HIS A 104 9.77 -12.26 3.84
C HIS A 104 8.74 -12.43 4.95
N HIS A 105 9.04 -13.31 5.89
CA HIS A 105 8.41 -13.29 7.18
C HIS A 105 8.98 -12.19 8.06
N LYS A 106 8.20 -11.72 9.04
CA LYS A 106 8.67 -10.70 9.97
C LYS A 106 9.99 -11.05 10.69
N TRP A 107 10.22 -12.32 11.06
CA TRP A 107 11.46 -12.76 11.73
C TRP A 107 12.68 -12.85 10.81
N GLU A 108 12.48 -12.82 9.50
CA GLU A 108 13.58 -12.82 8.51
C GLU A 108 14.13 -11.41 8.28
N ILE A 109 13.43 -10.37 8.76
CA ILE A 109 13.81 -8.99 8.55
C ILE A 109 14.86 -8.57 9.56
N THR A 110 16.11 -8.50 9.10
CA THR A 110 17.20 -7.82 9.83
C THR A 110 17.28 -6.34 9.48
N ASN A 111 16.95 -5.99 8.25
CA ASN A 111 16.99 -4.62 7.74
C ASN A 111 15.85 -4.40 6.75
N LEU A 112 15.11 -3.31 6.93
CA LEU A 112 14.02 -2.94 6.05
C LEU A 112 14.55 -2.37 4.72
N ARG A 113 14.06 -2.91 3.60
CA ARG A 113 14.49 -2.56 2.25
C ARG A 113 13.30 -2.34 1.33
N LYS A 114 13.46 -1.40 0.39
CA LYS A 114 12.49 -1.18 -0.69
C LYS A 114 12.15 -2.48 -1.42
N GLY A 115 10.86 -2.68 -1.68
CA GLY A 115 10.31 -3.82 -2.42
C GLY A 115 10.04 -5.05 -1.56
N GLN A 116 10.43 -5.06 -0.29
CA GLN A 116 10.05 -6.13 0.62
C GLN A 116 8.55 -6.09 0.88
N ILE A 117 7.92 -7.26 0.83
CA ILE A 117 6.57 -7.51 1.31
C ILE A 117 6.72 -8.45 2.50
N VAL A 118 6.44 -7.95 3.69
CA VAL A 118 6.66 -8.60 4.97
C VAL A 118 5.33 -9.13 5.47
N ARG A 119 5.21 -10.44 5.60
CA ARG A 119 4.05 -11.07 6.26
C ARG A 119 4.19 -10.90 7.77
N ILE A 120 3.20 -10.26 8.39
CA ILE A 120 3.24 -9.92 9.83
C ILE A 120 2.43 -10.94 10.65
N GLN A 121 1.24 -11.30 10.16
CA GLN A 121 0.33 -12.22 10.85
C GLN A 121 -0.71 -12.72 9.83
N GLY A 122 -1.12 -13.99 9.88
CA GLY A 122 -2.23 -14.47 9.05
C GLY A 122 -2.04 -14.19 7.56
N ASP A 123 -3.05 -13.58 6.94
CA ASP A 123 -3.00 -13.03 5.58
C ASP A 123 -2.64 -11.55 5.55
N PHE A 124 -2.24 -10.93 6.66
CA PHE A 124 -1.85 -9.53 6.73
C PHE A 124 -0.36 -9.31 6.46
N ALA A 125 -0.06 -8.29 5.66
CA ALA A 125 1.29 -7.96 5.23
C ALA A 125 1.53 -6.44 5.12
N MET A 126 2.80 -6.09 5.07
CA MET A 126 3.29 -4.74 4.84
C MET A 126 4.25 -4.73 3.65
N ARG A 127 3.98 -3.90 2.64
CA ARG A 127 4.89 -3.61 1.54
C ARG A 127 5.72 -2.36 1.86
N VAL A 128 7.02 -2.49 1.71
CA VAL A 128 7.98 -1.40 1.87
C VAL A 128 8.17 -0.69 0.53
N ILE A 129 7.56 0.48 0.37
CA ILE A 129 7.67 1.29 -0.84
C ILE A 129 9.05 1.94 -0.92
N LYS A 130 9.53 2.48 0.21
CA LYS A 130 10.84 3.14 0.29
C LYS A 130 11.35 3.21 1.72
N THR A 131 12.67 3.16 1.90
CA THR A 131 13.34 3.37 3.18
C THR A 131 14.37 4.50 3.08
N PHE A 132 14.65 5.13 4.21
CA PHE A 132 15.55 6.27 4.32
C PHE A 132 16.51 6.06 5.49
N SER A 133 17.76 6.48 5.35
CA SER A 133 18.76 6.37 6.42
C SER A 133 18.57 7.39 7.55
N SER A 134 17.76 8.43 7.33
CA SER A 134 17.47 9.45 8.33
C SER A 134 16.16 10.16 8.03
N LEU A 135 15.59 10.80 9.05
CA LEU A 135 14.41 11.66 8.92
C LEU A 135 14.67 12.78 7.90
N ASP A 136 15.85 13.41 7.94
CA ASP A 136 16.21 14.46 6.99
C ASP A 136 16.16 14.01 5.54
N LYS A 137 16.62 12.78 5.24
CA LYS A 137 16.55 12.24 3.88
C LYS A 137 15.11 11.99 3.43
N LEU A 138 14.26 11.49 4.32
CA LEU A 138 12.83 11.34 4.07
C LEU A 138 12.19 12.70 3.80
N LEU A 139 12.37 13.67 4.70
CA LEU A 139 11.81 15.01 4.58
C LEU A 139 12.31 15.73 3.32
N ASN A 140 13.60 15.62 3.00
CA ASN A 140 14.15 16.19 1.77
C ASN A 140 13.57 15.56 0.51
N TYR A 141 13.30 14.25 0.53
CA TYR A 141 12.62 13.54 -0.55
C TYR A 141 11.17 14.02 -0.72
N LEU A 142 10.41 14.14 0.38
CA LEU A 142 9.03 14.62 0.35
C LEU A 142 8.94 16.09 -0.07
N SER A 143 9.91 16.90 0.34
CA SER A 143 10.00 18.33 0.01
C SER A 143 10.39 18.59 -1.45
N PHE A 144 10.67 17.57 -2.25
CA PHE A 144 10.82 17.76 -3.68
C PHE A 144 9.44 17.88 -4.30
N PHE A 145 9.09 19.06 -4.81
CA PHE A 145 7.81 19.30 -5.47
C PHE A 145 7.75 18.59 -6.83
N PRO A 146 6.91 17.53 -6.98
CA PRO A 146 6.83 16.78 -8.23
C PRO A 146 5.94 17.45 -9.29
N GLY A 147 5.24 18.55 -8.93
CA GLY A 147 4.10 19.07 -9.68
C GLY A 147 2.77 18.60 -9.10
N ILE A 148 1.72 19.41 -9.24
CA ILE A 148 0.34 19.06 -8.85
C ILE A 148 -0.24 18.05 -9.85
N GLY A 149 -1.06 17.13 -9.33
CA GLY A 149 -1.75 16.11 -10.13
C GLY A 149 -0.87 14.94 -10.57
N ALA A 150 0.36 14.83 -10.05
CA ALA A 150 1.16 13.62 -10.26
C ALA A 150 0.60 12.48 -9.39
N ASN A 151 0.56 11.26 -9.91
CA ASN A 151 0.20 10.06 -9.13
C ASN A 151 1.37 9.67 -8.20
N ASP A 152 1.65 10.53 -7.23
CA ASP A 152 2.79 10.46 -6.34
C ASP A 152 2.37 10.99 -4.96
N ILE A 153 2.72 10.27 -3.90
CA ILE A 153 2.45 10.65 -2.50
C ILE A 153 2.88 12.10 -2.19
N ARG A 154 3.96 12.57 -2.82
CA ARG A 154 4.47 13.93 -2.66
C ARG A 154 3.51 14.96 -3.24
N SER A 155 2.86 14.68 -4.37
CA SER A 155 1.89 15.59 -4.98
C SER A 155 0.74 15.86 -4.03
N THR A 156 0.18 14.80 -3.43
CA THR A 156 -0.91 14.90 -2.46
C THR A 156 -0.52 15.75 -1.25
N LEU A 157 0.64 15.48 -0.65
CA LEU A 157 1.13 16.28 0.48
C LEU A 157 1.35 17.75 0.12
N TRP A 158 1.89 18.02 -1.07
CA TRP A 158 2.08 19.38 -1.56
C TRP A 158 0.76 20.09 -1.81
N GLU A 159 -0.23 19.42 -2.40
CA GLU A 159 -1.56 19.98 -2.61
C GLU A 159 -2.24 20.32 -1.28
N GLU A 160 -2.15 19.45 -0.27
CA GLU A 160 -2.66 19.71 1.06
C GLU A 160 -1.95 20.89 1.74
N PHE A 161 -0.61 20.93 1.67
CA PHE A 161 0.17 22.04 2.19
C PHE A 161 -0.22 23.35 1.52
N ILE A 162 -0.25 23.38 0.19
CA ILE A 162 -0.64 24.55 -0.59
C ILE A 162 -2.04 24.99 -0.17
N ARG A 163 -3.03 24.09 -0.05
CA ARG A 163 -4.38 24.45 0.42
C ARG A 163 -4.39 25.08 1.81
N LYS A 164 -3.62 24.54 2.75
CA LYS A 164 -3.53 25.06 4.12
C LYS A 164 -2.94 26.47 4.14
N TYR A 165 -1.82 26.68 3.43
CA TYR A 165 -1.11 27.96 3.46
C TYR A 165 -1.60 28.98 2.42
N LEU A 166 -2.36 28.57 1.39
CA LEU A 166 -3.04 29.46 0.44
C LEU A 166 -4.01 30.42 1.13
N GLN A 167 -4.60 30.01 2.25
CA GLN A 167 -5.48 30.87 3.04
C GLN A 167 -4.70 31.97 3.77
N GLU A 168 -3.45 31.68 4.14
CA GLU A 168 -2.58 32.59 4.88
C GLU A 168 -1.77 33.51 3.94
N ASP A 169 -1.48 33.05 2.72
CA ASP A 169 -0.75 33.82 1.69
C ASP A 169 -1.72 34.50 0.72
N GLU A 170 -2.04 35.77 1.00
CA GLU A 170 -2.92 36.58 0.15
C GLU A 170 -2.50 36.63 -1.32
N GLU A 171 -1.19 36.64 -1.59
CA GLU A 171 -0.66 36.76 -2.94
C GLU A 171 -0.85 35.45 -3.70
N LEU A 172 -0.47 34.32 -3.10
CA LEU A 172 -0.68 32.99 -3.66
C LEU A 172 -2.19 32.70 -3.85
N GLY A 173 -3.02 33.12 -2.89
CA GLY A 173 -4.49 33.03 -2.99
C GLY A 173 -5.09 33.89 -4.10
N LYS A 174 -4.51 35.07 -4.41
CA LYS A 174 -4.90 35.89 -5.58
C LYS A 174 -4.49 35.21 -6.89
N ILE A 175 -3.27 34.68 -6.96
CA ILE A 175 -2.74 33.94 -8.13
C ILE A 175 -3.65 32.74 -8.44
N GLU A 176 -4.02 31.96 -7.43
CA GLU A 176 -4.83 30.76 -7.59
C GLU A 176 -6.23 31.04 -8.15
N ARG A 177 -6.90 32.08 -7.61
CA ARG A 177 -8.21 32.52 -8.10
C ARG A 177 -8.15 32.94 -9.57
N LEU A 178 -7.13 33.69 -9.96
CA LEU A 178 -6.96 34.12 -11.35
C LEU A 178 -6.64 32.95 -12.29
N LEU A 179 -5.85 31.97 -11.84
CA LEU A 179 -5.58 30.76 -12.61
C LEU A 179 -6.84 29.91 -12.83
N ASN A 180 -7.69 29.77 -11.80
CA ASN A 180 -8.97 29.07 -11.94
C ASN A 180 -9.91 29.80 -12.92
N VAL A 181 -9.97 31.13 -12.86
CA VAL A 181 -10.73 31.93 -13.84
C VAL A 181 -10.19 31.72 -15.26
N LEU A 182 -8.87 31.64 -15.47
CA LEU A 182 -8.31 31.30 -16.78
C LEU A 182 -8.73 29.91 -17.27
N ASP A 183 -8.75 28.91 -16.38
CA ASP A 183 -9.17 27.55 -16.73
C ASP A 183 -10.66 27.49 -17.07
N GLU A 184 -11.50 28.24 -16.36
CA GLU A 184 -12.92 28.44 -16.69
C GLU A 184 -13.11 29.11 -18.05
N ILE A 185 -12.41 30.21 -18.32
CA ILE A 185 -12.45 30.92 -19.61
C ILE A 185 -12.05 29.97 -20.76
N ARG A 186 -10.98 29.18 -20.58
CA ARG A 186 -10.56 28.18 -21.58
C ARG A 186 -11.62 27.12 -21.83
N ARG A 187 -12.33 26.68 -20.78
CA ARG A 187 -13.43 25.71 -20.91
C ARG A 187 -14.62 26.30 -21.65
N ILE A 188 -15.03 27.52 -21.30
CA ILE A 188 -16.10 28.26 -21.98
C ILE A 188 -15.75 28.42 -23.45
N ARG A 189 -14.53 28.85 -23.77
CA ARG A 189 -14.07 29.05 -25.15
C ARG A 189 -14.14 27.77 -25.99
N ARG A 190 -13.73 26.62 -25.44
CA ARG A 190 -13.91 25.31 -26.14
C ARG A 190 -15.37 25.03 -26.46
N ILE A 191 -16.28 25.34 -25.53
CA ILE A 191 -17.73 25.16 -25.73
C ILE A 191 -18.24 26.14 -26.78
N SER A 192 -17.91 27.43 -26.67
CA SER A 192 -18.30 28.48 -27.62
C SER A 192 -17.87 28.19 -29.06
N TYR A 193 -16.67 27.63 -29.24
CA TYR A 193 -16.19 27.17 -30.54
C TYR A 193 -17.06 26.06 -31.13
N MET A 194 -17.48 25.08 -30.32
CA MET A 194 -18.35 23.98 -30.77
C MET A 194 -19.75 24.45 -31.19
N ILE A 195 -20.24 25.57 -30.65
CA ILE A 195 -21.60 26.10 -30.86
C ILE A 195 -21.65 27.37 -31.73
N GLY A 196 -20.52 27.82 -32.28
CA GLY A 196 -20.46 28.93 -33.26
C GLY A 196 -20.64 30.35 -32.67
N ILE A 197 -20.39 30.55 -31.37
CA ILE A 197 -20.51 31.87 -30.73
C ILE A 197 -19.25 32.72 -30.96
N LYS A 198 -19.41 34.03 -31.21
CA LYS A 198 -18.30 34.99 -31.42
C LYS A 198 -17.47 35.20 -30.15
N GLU A 199 -16.16 34.91 -30.22
CA GLU A 199 -15.23 34.88 -29.07
C GLU A 199 -14.61 36.23 -28.64
N ARG A 200 -14.92 37.36 -29.29
CA ARG A 200 -14.18 38.63 -29.07
C ARG A 200 -14.20 39.13 -27.62
N GLU A 201 -15.34 39.01 -26.94
CA GLU A 201 -15.48 39.44 -25.55
C GLU A 201 -14.73 38.51 -24.58
N ILE A 202 -14.79 37.20 -24.83
CA ILE A 202 -14.07 36.17 -24.06
C ILE A 202 -12.56 36.42 -24.14
N ALA A 203 -12.03 36.69 -25.34
CA ALA A 203 -10.62 36.96 -25.56
C ALA A 203 -10.14 38.22 -24.81
N LYS A 204 -10.98 39.26 -24.72
CA LYS A 204 -10.66 40.48 -23.98
C LYS A 204 -10.53 40.21 -22.48
N VAL A 205 -11.50 39.49 -21.90
CA VAL A 205 -11.45 39.09 -20.48
C VAL A 205 -10.26 38.17 -20.20
N GLU A 206 -9.96 37.23 -21.10
CA GLU A 206 -8.79 36.36 -21.00
C GLU A 206 -7.49 37.17 -20.88
N GLU A 207 -7.32 38.21 -21.71
CA GLU A 207 -6.12 39.04 -21.71
C GLU A 207 -6.02 39.93 -20.46
N GLU A 208 -7.14 40.46 -19.95
CA GLU A 208 -7.19 41.21 -18.69
C GLU A 208 -6.72 40.35 -17.50
N VAL A 209 -7.20 39.10 -17.41
CA VAL A 209 -6.78 38.16 -16.36
C VAL A 209 -5.30 37.80 -16.53
N LYS A 210 -4.83 37.57 -17.77
CA LYS A 210 -3.42 37.31 -18.05
C LYS A 210 -2.51 38.47 -17.67
N GLN A 211 -2.93 39.71 -17.91
CA GLN A 211 -2.14 40.89 -17.55
C GLN A 211 -2.00 41.00 -16.03
N LYS A 212 -3.11 40.87 -15.28
CA LYS A 212 -3.06 40.84 -13.80
C LYS A 212 -2.13 39.76 -13.26
N LEU A 213 -2.16 38.56 -13.83
CA LEU A 213 -1.25 37.48 -13.45
C LEU A 213 0.22 37.82 -13.75
N ARG A 214 0.51 38.45 -14.89
CA ARG A 214 1.87 38.88 -15.25
C ARG A 214 2.39 39.96 -14.30
N ASP A 215 1.53 40.90 -13.91
CA ASP A 215 1.89 41.98 -12.98
C ASP A 215 2.21 41.43 -11.58
N ILE A 216 1.38 40.52 -11.06
CA ILE A 216 1.62 39.87 -9.75
C ILE A 216 2.91 39.03 -9.78
N LEU A 217 3.11 38.26 -10.84
CA LEU A 217 4.26 37.35 -10.95
C LEU A 217 5.57 38.05 -11.35
N GLY A 218 5.50 39.27 -11.89
CA GLY A 218 6.66 39.99 -12.43
C GLY A 218 7.28 39.32 -13.67
N VAL A 219 6.47 38.70 -14.53
CA VAL A 219 6.93 37.90 -15.68
C VAL A 219 6.28 38.30 -17.00
N LYS A 220 7.04 38.23 -18.11
CA LYS A 220 6.52 38.55 -19.46
C LYS A 220 5.56 37.49 -20.00
N ARG A 221 5.73 36.23 -19.58
CA ARG A 221 4.90 35.09 -19.97
C ARG A 221 4.50 34.32 -18.72
N ILE A 222 3.21 34.03 -18.59
CA ILE A 222 2.67 33.26 -17.47
C ILE A 222 3.27 31.84 -17.55
N PRO A 223 4.03 31.40 -16.52
CA PRO A 223 4.56 30.05 -16.47
C PRO A 223 3.43 29.04 -16.32
N GLU A 224 3.73 27.77 -16.56
CA GLU A 224 2.81 26.71 -16.16
C GLU A 224 2.50 26.77 -14.67
N ARG A 225 1.29 26.35 -14.27
CA ARG A 225 0.79 26.37 -12.90
C ARG A 225 1.81 25.78 -11.91
N ASN A 226 2.38 24.62 -12.26
CA ASN A 226 3.41 23.95 -11.47
C ASN A 226 4.69 24.77 -11.31
N ARG A 227 5.09 25.55 -12.33
CA ARG A 227 6.26 26.41 -12.26
C ARG A 227 6.01 27.64 -11.39
N ILE A 228 4.78 28.17 -11.38
CA ILE A 228 4.36 29.25 -10.48
C ILE A 228 4.45 28.77 -9.02
N TYR A 229 3.87 27.60 -8.72
CA TYR A 229 3.97 26.99 -7.40
C TYR A 229 5.42 26.77 -7.01
N PHE A 230 6.23 26.15 -7.86
CA PHE A 230 7.64 25.91 -7.57
C PHE A 230 8.40 27.21 -7.23
N MET A 231 8.16 28.30 -7.97
CA MET A 231 8.81 29.60 -7.71
C MET A 231 8.46 30.17 -6.32
N LYS A 232 7.22 30.02 -5.86
CA LYS A 232 6.77 30.49 -4.54
C LYS A 232 7.16 29.51 -3.41
N ILE A 233 6.97 28.22 -3.66
CA ILE A 233 7.16 27.11 -2.73
C ILE A 233 8.63 26.84 -2.42
N SER A 234 9.55 27.12 -3.36
CA SER A 234 10.99 26.94 -3.13
C SER A 234 11.49 27.64 -1.85
N LYS A 235 10.82 28.74 -1.44
CA LYS A 235 11.09 29.49 -0.20
C LYS A 235 10.39 28.95 1.05
N MET A 236 9.47 28.00 0.90
CA MET A 236 8.64 27.42 1.96
C MET A 236 9.05 25.99 2.29
N ARG A 237 10.22 25.54 1.84
CA ARG A 237 10.68 24.16 2.02
C ARG A 237 10.73 23.75 3.50
N ASP A 238 11.22 24.62 4.36
CA ASP A 238 11.33 24.31 5.79
C ASP A 238 9.96 24.31 6.48
N LYS A 239 9.08 25.25 6.11
CA LYS A 239 7.67 25.22 6.53
C LYS A 239 6.95 23.94 6.07
N PHE A 240 7.27 23.44 4.88
CA PHE A 240 6.73 22.16 4.39
C PHE A 240 7.21 20.99 5.24
N LYS A 241 8.50 20.95 5.61
CA LYS A 241 9.01 19.91 6.52
C LYS A 241 8.31 19.95 7.87
N GLU A 242 8.13 21.15 8.44
CA GLU A 242 7.37 21.34 9.68
C GLU A 242 5.92 20.87 9.54
N PHE A 243 5.26 21.19 8.42
CA PHE A 243 3.92 20.70 8.11
C PHE A 243 3.84 19.18 8.10
N ILE A 244 4.82 18.50 7.47
CA ILE A 244 4.88 17.03 7.46
C ILE A 244 5.01 16.49 8.89
N ILE A 245 5.93 17.02 9.68
CA ILE A 245 6.14 16.59 11.09
C ILE A 245 4.85 16.79 11.90
N ASN A 246 4.18 17.92 11.73
CA ASN A 246 2.95 18.26 12.47
C ASN A 246 1.72 17.46 12.02
N LYS A 247 1.80 16.73 10.90
CA LYS A 247 0.72 15.86 10.41
C LYS A 247 0.83 14.43 10.94
N GLU A 248 1.93 14.08 11.62
CA GLU A 248 2.09 12.75 12.20
C GLU A 248 1.08 12.51 13.32
N GLU A 249 0.33 11.42 13.24
CA GLU A 249 -0.70 11.08 14.20
C GLU A 249 -0.71 9.58 14.53
N LYS A 250 -1.45 9.21 15.59
CA LYS A 250 -1.72 7.81 15.94
C LYS A 250 -2.87 7.29 15.08
N LEU A 251 -2.56 6.42 14.14
CA LEU A 251 -3.50 5.82 13.22
C LEU A 251 -4.03 4.48 13.76
N LYS A 252 -5.32 4.24 13.55
CA LYS A 252 -5.99 2.95 13.74
C LYS A 252 -6.71 2.61 12.45
N ILE A 253 -6.23 1.60 11.73
CA ILE A 253 -6.70 1.27 10.38
C ILE A 253 -7.12 -0.20 10.33
N TYR A 254 -8.24 -0.49 9.68
CA TYR A 254 -8.76 -1.84 9.53
C TYR A 254 -8.49 -2.34 8.10
N TYR A 255 -7.93 -3.54 7.98
CA TYR A 255 -7.63 -4.20 6.70
C TYR A 255 -8.24 -5.60 6.64
N GLY A 256 -8.62 -6.06 5.44
CA GLY A 256 -9.18 -7.39 5.21
C GLY A 256 -10.71 -7.43 5.28
N HIS A 257 -11.26 -8.62 5.52
CA HIS A 257 -12.71 -8.85 5.45
C HIS A 257 -13.47 -8.08 6.54
N TYR A 258 -14.61 -7.48 6.19
CA TYR A 258 -15.36 -6.58 7.09
C TYR A 258 -15.87 -7.25 8.38
N THR A 259 -16.05 -8.58 8.38
CA THR A 259 -16.49 -9.34 9.57
C THR A 259 -15.35 -9.69 10.53
N SER A 260 -14.11 -9.67 10.04
CA SER A 260 -12.91 -10.07 10.77
C SER A 260 -11.70 -9.30 10.24
N PRO A 261 -11.67 -7.96 10.40
CA PRO A 261 -10.55 -7.17 9.90
C PRO A 261 -9.35 -7.26 10.84
N HIS A 262 -8.17 -7.10 10.27
CA HIS A 262 -6.94 -6.81 10.99
C HIS A 262 -6.94 -5.33 11.41
N LEU A 263 -6.88 -5.07 12.72
CA LEU A 263 -6.64 -3.74 13.26
C LEU A 263 -5.15 -3.47 13.30
N VAL A 264 -4.71 -2.42 12.62
CA VAL A 264 -3.34 -1.93 12.57
C VAL A 264 -3.25 -0.64 13.36
N GLN A 265 -2.34 -0.61 14.33
CA GLN A 265 -2.02 0.58 15.11
C GLN A 265 -0.59 1.02 14.80
N VAL A 266 -0.46 2.25 14.30
CA VAL A 266 0.81 2.80 13.82
C VAL A 266 0.82 4.32 13.99
N ILE A 267 1.99 4.91 14.17
CA ILE A 267 2.20 6.36 14.21
C ILE A 267 2.76 6.79 12.85
N GLY A 268 2.08 7.69 12.16
CA GLY A 268 2.54 8.10 10.84
C GLY A 268 1.61 9.10 10.17
N ILE A 269 1.82 9.28 8.88
CA ILE A 269 1.01 10.16 8.03
C ILE A 269 0.36 9.30 6.96
N LEU A 270 -0.96 9.20 7.01
CA LEU A 270 -1.73 8.51 5.99
C LEU A 270 -1.88 9.41 4.75
N VAL A 271 -1.50 8.90 3.59
CA VAL A 271 -1.66 9.56 2.30
C VAL A 271 -2.13 8.53 1.28
N GLY A 272 -3.43 8.57 0.95
CA GLY A 272 -4.05 7.49 0.18
C GLY A 272 -4.02 6.18 0.95
N ASN A 273 -3.43 5.13 0.34
CA ASN A 273 -3.21 3.82 0.98
C ASN A 273 -1.80 3.65 1.57
N GLN A 274 -0.96 4.69 1.52
CA GLN A 274 0.41 4.66 2.01
C GLN A 274 0.53 5.36 3.35
N ILE A 275 1.45 4.88 4.19
CA ILE A 275 1.77 5.47 5.48
C ILE A 275 3.23 5.89 5.47
N ILE A 276 3.46 7.16 5.80
CA ILE A 276 4.80 7.70 5.99
C ILE A 276 5.16 7.54 7.47
N ILE A 277 6.24 6.81 7.71
CA ILE A 277 6.80 6.55 9.04
C ILE A 277 8.02 7.45 9.22
N LEU A 278 7.95 8.39 10.17
CA LEU A 278 9.01 9.39 10.38
C LEU A 278 10.16 8.87 11.25
N ARG A 279 9.90 7.88 12.10
CA ARG A 279 10.82 7.39 13.12
C ARG A 279 10.58 5.92 13.43
N GLU A 280 11.59 5.32 14.06
CA GLU A 280 11.49 3.97 14.57
C GLU A 280 10.29 3.80 15.49
N GLN A 281 9.56 2.71 15.31
CA GLN A 281 8.40 2.37 16.11
C GLN A 281 7.99 0.90 15.94
N GLU A 282 7.23 0.43 16.91
CA GLU A 282 6.52 -0.83 16.82
C GLU A 282 5.14 -0.62 16.19
N VAL A 283 4.83 -1.42 15.18
CA VAL A 283 3.49 -1.55 14.60
C VAL A 283 2.80 -2.71 15.30
N VAL A 284 1.59 -2.47 15.80
CA VAL A 284 0.77 -3.49 16.46
C VAL A 284 -0.36 -3.90 15.52
N VAL A 285 -0.50 -5.20 15.29
CA VAL A 285 -1.56 -5.80 14.49
C VAL A 285 -2.38 -6.71 15.39
N THR A 286 -3.69 -6.56 15.37
CA THR A 286 -4.62 -7.40 16.13
C THR A 286 -5.64 -8.02 15.21
N HIS A 287 -5.85 -9.33 15.32
CA HIS A 287 -6.90 -10.06 14.62
C HIS A 287 -7.57 -11.05 15.57
N LYS A 288 -8.88 -11.29 15.38
CA LYS A 288 -9.66 -12.17 16.26
C LYS A 288 -9.15 -13.61 16.26
N GLU A 289 -8.72 -14.12 15.10
CA GLU A 289 -8.28 -15.51 14.95
C GLU A 289 -6.79 -15.70 15.25
N HIS A 290 -5.98 -14.68 14.99
CA HIS A 290 -4.52 -14.78 15.10
C HIS A 290 -3.98 -14.16 16.39
N GLY A 291 -4.79 -13.41 17.15
CA GLY A 291 -4.34 -12.68 18.34
C GLY A 291 -3.58 -11.40 18.01
N ILE A 292 -2.58 -11.05 18.81
CA ILE A 292 -1.78 -9.82 18.68
C ILE A 292 -0.40 -10.17 18.13
N SER A 293 0.03 -9.44 17.11
CA SER A 293 1.35 -9.53 16.50
C SER A 293 1.98 -8.15 16.42
N THR A 294 3.28 -8.05 16.66
CA THR A 294 4.01 -6.79 16.50
C THR A 294 5.14 -6.90 15.48
N PHE A 295 5.50 -5.75 14.90
CA PHE A 295 6.59 -5.62 13.94
C PHE A 295 7.29 -4.26 14.08
N ASN A 296 8.61 -4.27 14.22
CA ASN A 296 9.40 -3.04 14.34
C ASN A 296 9.79 -2.49 12.97
N ILE A 297 9.41 -1.25 12.70
CA ILE A 297 9.92 -0.47 11.57
C ILE A 297 11.09 0.36 12.10
N SER A 298 12.32 -0.06 11.81
CA SER A 298 13.54 0.52 12.41
C SER A 298 14.05 1.80 11.75
N VAL A 299 13.49 2.19 10.59
CA VAL A 299 13.98 3.32 9.82
C VAL A 299 12.82 4.14 9.24
N PRO A 300 13.00 5.45 9.03
CA PRO A 300 12.01 6.27 8.33
C PRO A 300 11.71 5.67 6.96
N SER A 301 10.43 5.55 6.63
CA SER A 301 9.99 4.73 5.52
C SER A 301 8.62 5.14 4.99
N ILE A 302 8.30 4.70 3.78
CA ILE A 302 6.97 4.78 3.19
C ILE A 302 6.54 3.33 3.02
N VAL A 303 5.42 2.97 3.63
CA VAL A 303 4.90 1.61 3.65
C VAL A 303 3.45 1.59 3.19
N GLU A 304 2.99 0.43 2.75
CA GLU A 304 1.61 0.14 2.40
C GLU A 304 1.21 -1.12 3.18
N PHE A 305 0.10 -1.07 3.90
CA PHE A 305 -0.46 -2.23 4.59
C PHE A 305 -1.60 -2.81 3.77
N GLY A 306 -1.82 -4.12 3.87
CA GLY A 306 -2.86 -4.82 3.14
C GLY A 306 -2.88 -6.30 3.45
N THR A 307 -3.76 -7.04 2.78
CA THR A 307 -3.72 -8.50 2.82
C THR A 307 -2.76 -9.04 1.76
N LEU A 308 -2.41 -10.32 1.89
CA LEU A 308 -1.57 -11.02 0.94
C LEU A 308 -2.22 -11.08 -0.45
N ASP A 309 -3.55 -11.01 -0.55
CA ASP A 309 -4.25 -10.95 -1.84
C ASP A 309 -4.00 -9.61 -2.53
N ASN A 310 -4.02 -8.48 -1.81
CA ASN A 310 -3.67 -7.15 -2.36
C ASN A 310 -2.26 -7.10 -2.97
N PHE A 311 -1.36 -7.97 -2.48
CA PHE A 311 0.05 -7.98 -2.86
C PHE A 311 0.44 -9.13 -3.76
N SER A 312 -0.46 -10.08 -3.99
CA SER A 312 -0.23 -11.19 -4.89
C SER A 312 -0.20 -10.69 -6.35
N ASN A 313 0.76 -11.20 -7.14
CA ASN A 313 0.82 -10.92 -8.59
C ASN A 313 -0.22 -11.74 -9.38
N ILE A 314 -1.11 -12.40 -8.68
CA ILE A 314 -2.13 -13.28 -9.22
C ILE A 314 -3.43 -12.63 -8.85
N THR A 315 -4.11 -12.06 -9.83
CA THR A 315 -5.45 -11.50 -9.65
C THR A 315 -6.37 -12.61 -9.15
N THR A 316 -6.54 -12.73 -7.84
CA THR A 316 -7.79 -13.24 -7.28
C THR A 316 -8.85 -12.17 -7.53
N PRO A 317 -9.99 -12.51 -8.14
CA PRO A 317 -11.08 -11.58 -8.30
C PRO A 317 -11.77 -11.44 -6.94
N ASP A 318 -11.28 -10.55 -6.09
CA ASP A 318 -11.98 -10.19 -4.84
C ASP A 318 -12.43 -8.74 -4.87
N PHE A 319 -13.70 -8.59 -4.49
CA PHE A 319 -14.50 -7.38 -4.42
C PHE A 319 -13.78 -6.29 -3.63
N ILE A 320 -13.41 -5.21 -4.32
CA ILE A 320 -12.96 -3.96 -3.71
C ILE A 320 -14.22 -3.21 -3.27
N ASP A 321 -14.72 -3.51 -2.07
CA ASP A 321 -15.66 -2.63 -1.38
C ASP A 321 -14.85 -1.59 -0.58
N ILE A 322 -14.51 -0.49 -1.26
CA ILE A 322 -14.12 0.74 -0.58
C ILE A 322 -15.42 1.38 -0.09
N ILE A 323 -15.79 1.13 1.16
CA ILE A 323 -16.84 1.89 1.83
C ILE A 323 -16.22 3.20 2.31
N PHE A 324 -16.59 4.30 1.65
CA PHE A 324 -16.46 5.64 2.23
C PHE A 324 -17.54 5.78 3.32
N ILE A 325 -17.13 6.12 4.54
CA ILE A 325 -18.04 6.59 5.60
C ILE A 325 -18.44 8.04 5.28
#